data_AF-A0A0V0J9E5-F1
#
_entry.id   AF-A0A0V0J9E5-F1
#
_cell.length_a   1.000
_cell.length_b   1.000
_cell.length_c   1.000
_cell.angle_alpha   90.00
_cell.angle_beta   90.00
_cell.angle_gamma   90.00
#
_symmetry.space_group_name_H-M   'P 1'
#
loop_
_entity.id
_entity.type
_entity.pdbx_description
1 polymer ?
#
loop_
_entity_poly.entity_id
_entity_poly.type
_entity_poly.pdbx_seq_one_letter_code
_entity_poly.pdbx_strand_id
1 'polypeptide(L)'
;MNMDPHFSLAQRVTFNYYVGRKAMFDGEFKLANTALTFAFERCLSSSERNKRMVLIYLIPVRMLLGIFPQQKLLGKYNLREFEGIAEAAKSGNIKRLNEDLGRYEDFFISCGIFLILEKLKVIAYRNLFKRIASILKTHLLPIAAFTDALKFMGMEDVDSDETSCILSNLIYDGKIKGYLAHQQQKLVVSKVQAFPPL
;
A
#
# COMPACT_ATOMS: atom_id res chain seq x y z
N MET A 1 1.80 20.69 -11.49
CA MET A 1 2.97 21.51 -11.89
C MET A 1 2.88 21.75 -13.39
N ASN A 2 2.75 23.00 -13.81
CA ASN A 2 2.76 23.37 -15.23
C ASN A 2 4.22 23.46 -15.70
N MET A 3 4.68 22.43 -16.40
CA MET A 3 5.97 22.48 -17.10
C MET A 3 5.84 23.35 -18.34
N ASP A 4 6.88 24.14 -18.63
CA ASP A 4 6.94 25.04 -19.78
C ASP A 4 6.62 24.28 -21.08
N PRO A 5 5.66 24.76 -21.90
CA PRO A 5 5.30 24.14 -23.17
C PRO A 5 6.44 24.09 -24.20
N HIS A 6 7.55 24.81 -23.99
CA HIS A 6 8.72 24.78 -24.87
C HIS A 6 9.42 23.40 -24.93
N PHE A 7 9.30 22.57 -23.89
CA PHE A 7 9.91 21.24 -23.88
C PHE A 7 9.09 20.20 -24.66
N SER A 8 9.79 19.33 -25.38
CA SER A 8 9.18 18.21 -26.11
C SER A 8 8.38 17.29 -25.17
N LEU A 9 7.42 16.55 -25.72
CA LEU A 9 6.64 15.58 -24.94
C LEU A 9 7.56 14.53 -24.27
N ALA A 10 8.59 14.06 -24.97
CA ALA A 10 9.56 13.12 -24.44
C ALA A 10 10.31 13.69 -23.23
N GLN A 11 10.79 14.93 -23.30
CA GLN A 11 11.45 15.60 -22.17
C GLN A 11 10.51 15.75 -20.97
N ARG A 12 9.26 16.14 -21.21
CA ARG A 12 8.25 16.28 -20.14
C ARG A 12 7.88 14.93 -19.50
N VAL A 13 7.81 13.85 -20.28
CA VAL A 13 7.60 12.49 -19.76
C VAL A 13 8.77 12.07 -18.88
N THR A 14 10.02 12.25 -19.35
CA THR A 14 11.23 11.92 -18.60
C THR A 14 11.32 12.72 -17.30
N PHE A 15 11.06 14.03 -17.34
CA PHE A 15 11.04 14.87 -16.14
C PHE A 15 10.02 14.37 -15.12
N ASN A 16 8.77 14.14 -15.54
CA ASN A 16 7.73 13.65 -14.62
C ASN A 16 8.03 12.26 -14.06
N TYR A 17 8.69 11.39 -14.84
CA TYR A 17 9.16 10.11 -14.33
C TYR A 17 10.13 10.29 -13.15
N TYR A 18 11.11 11.18 -13.26
CA TYR A 18 12.07 11.41 -12.18
C TYR A 18 11.47 12.19 -11.00
N VAL A 19 10.64 13.21 -11.25
CA VAL A 19 9.90 13.91 -10.18
C VAL A 19 9.02 12.94 -9.41
N GLY A 20 8.32 12.06 -10.11
CA GLY A 20 7.47 11.05 -9.50
C GLY A 20 8.24 10.06 -8.64
N ARG A 21 9.42 9.62 -9.10
CA ARG A 21 10.32 8.76 -8.31
C ARG A 21 10.84 9.49 -7.07
N LYS A 22 11.30 10.73 -7.19
CA LYS A 22 11.75 11.55 -6.06
C LYS A 22 10.63 11.68 -5.01
N ALA A 23 9.45 12.13 -5.45
CA ALA A 23 8.28 12.28 -4.59
C ALA A 23 7.88 10.97 -3.89
N MET A 24 8.00 9.83 -4.57
CA MET A 24 7.75 8.52 -3.96
C MET A 24 8.71 8.23 -2.80
N PHE A 25 10.01 8.51 -2.97
CA PHE A 25 11.01 8.31 -1.91
C PHE A 25 10.86 9.30 -0.76
N ASP A 26 10.40 10.52 -1.04
CA ASP A 26 10.09 11.55 -0.03
C ASP A 26 8.76 11.25 0.72
N GLY A 27 8.03 10.21 0.35
CA GLY A 27 6.72 9.86 0.93
C GLY A 27 5.55 10.71 0.44
N GLU A 28 5.77 11.59 -0.55
CA GLU A 28 4.75 12.43 -1.18
C GLU A 28 3.92 11.65 -2.23
N PHE A 29 3.23 10.59 -1.80
CA PHE A 29 2.59 9.63 -2.71
C PHE A 29 1.53 10.25 -3.64
N LYS A 30 0.83 11.32 -3.23
CA LYS A 30 -0.13 12.03 -4.09
C LYS A 30 0.56 12.75 -5.27
N LEU A 31 1.70 13.40 -4.99
CA LEU A 31 2.51 14.04 -6.03
C LEU A 31 3.12 12.98 -6.94
N ALA A 32 3.67 11.92 -6.34
CA ALA A 32 4.24 10.79 -7.08
C ALA A 32 3.22 10.18 -8.05
N ASN A 33 1.99 9.92 -7.58
CA ASN A 33 0.93 9.37 -8.42
C ASN A 33 0.60 10.31 -9.59
N THR A 34 0.51 11.62 -9.34
CA THR A 34 0.20 12.61 -10.38
C THR A 34 1.29 12.64 -11.45
N ALA A 35 2.56 12.74 -11.05
CA ALA A 35 3.68 12.82 -11.98
C ALA A 35 3.88 11.50 -12.76
N LEU A 36 3.86 10.34 -12.06
CA LEU A 36 4.01 9.04 -12.71
C LEU A 36 2.83 8.70 -13.62
N THR A 37 1.61 9.11 -13.26
CA THR A 37 0.44 8.96 -14.15
C THR A 37 0.62 9.78 -15.42
N PHE A 38 1.06 11.03 -15.31
CA PHE A 38 1.40 11.84 -16.49
C PHE A 38 2.44 11.15 -17.36
N ALA A 39 3.54 10.67 -16.76
CA ALA A 39 4.59 9.97 -17.49
C ALA A 39 4.07 8.73 -18.21
N PHE A 40 3.20 7.94 -17.58
CA PHE A 40 2.64 6.72 -18.17
C PHE A 40 1.67 7.02 -19.33
N GLU A 41 0.74 7.95 -19.13
CA GLU A 41 -0.30 8.28 -20.09
C GLU A 41 0.24 9.05 -21.30
N ARG A 42 1.22 9.91 -21.10
CA ARG A 42 1.84 10.72 -22.16
C ARG A 42 3.03 10.04 -22.85
N CYS A 43 3.50 8.90 -22.34
CA CYS A 43 4.47 8.08 -23.04
C CYS A 43 3.85 7.47 -24.31
N LEU A 44 4.63 7.45 -25.39
CA LEU A 44 4.24 6.87 -26.67
C LEU A 44 3.75 5.42 -26.48
N SER A 45 2.65 5.06 -27.14
CA SER A 45 2.06 3.72 -27.05
C SER A 45 3.02 2.63 -27.53
N SER A 46 3.87 2.92 -28.51
CA SER A 46 4.90 2.04 -29.02
C SER A 46 6.09 1.84 -28.06
N SER A 47 6.29 2.72 -27.09
CA SER A 47 7.40 2.65 -26.13
C SER A 47 7.05 1.78 -24.92
N GLU A 48 6.75 0.50 -25.15
CA GLU A 48 6.31 -0.44 -24.09
C GLU A 48 7.32 -0.56 -22.94
N ARG A 49 8.62 -0.58 -23.26
CA ARG A 49 9.69 -0.63 -22.25
C ARG A 49 9.62 0.57 -21.29
N ASN A 50 9.41 1.77 -21.82
CA ASN A 50 9.31 2.99 -21.01
C ASN A 50 8.04 2.96 -20.15
N LYS A 51 6.91 2.53 -20.72
CA LYS A 51 5.66 2.36 -19.96
C LYS A 51 5.82 1.35 -18.82
N ARG A 52 6.51 0.23 -19.07
CA ARG A 52 6.84 -0.76 -18.04
C ARG A 52 7.70 -0.14 -16.93
N MET A 53 8.73 0.63 -17.27
CA MET A 53 9.57 1.32 -16.28
C MET A 53 8.76 2.29 -15.42
N VAL A 54 7.84 3.07 -16.01
CA VAL A 54 6.96 3.96 -15.24
C VAL A 54 6.05 3.15 -14.31
N LEU A 55 5.48 2.04 -14.79
CA LEU A 55 4.58 1.19 -14.01
C LEU A 55 5.22 0.56 -12.78
N ILE A 56 6.50 0.18 -12.86
CA ILE A 56 7.26 -0.35 -11.70
C ILE A 56 7.18 0.59 -10.49
N TYR A 57 7.16 1.91 -10.72
CA TYR A 57 7.03 2.91 -9.65
C TYR A 57 5.57 3.34 -9.41
N LEU A 58 4.74 3.40 -10.45
CA LEU A 58 3.36 3.84 -10.32
C LEU A 58 2.48 2.85 -9.56
N ILE A 59 2.68 1.54 -9.78
CA ILE A 59 1.92 0.47 -9.13
C ILE A 59 2.04 0.54 -7.60
N PRO A 60 3.25 0.53 -6.98
CA PRO A 60 3.37 0.59 -5.53
C PRO A 60 2.80 1.89 -4.95
N VAL A 61 3.02 3.04 -5.61
CA VAL A 61 2.44 4.32 -5.21
C VAL A 61 0.91 4.26 -5.18
N ARG A 62 0.28 3.71 -6.23
CA ARG A 62 -1.17 3.56 -6.29
C ARG A 62 -1.70 2.60 -5.23
N MET A 63 -1.01 1.49 -4.96
CA MET A 63 -1.41 0.56 -3.90
C MET A 63 -1.37 1.20 -2.51
N LEU A 64 -0.38 2.06 -2.23
CA LEU A 64 -0.31 2.83 -0.98
C LEU A 64 -1.46 3.85 -0.84
N LEU A 65 -1.98 4.33 -1.97
CA LEU A 65 -3.19 5.16 -2.07
C LEU A 65 -4.48 4.32 -2.17
N GLY A 66 -4.42 3.01 -1.92
CA GLY A 66 -5.58 2.11 -1.95
C GLY A 66 -6.10 1.72 -3.34
N ILE A 67 -5.39 2.06 -4.42
CA ILE A 67 -5.73 1.74 -5.80
C ILE A 67 -4.90 0.54 -6.27
N PHE A 68 -5.55 -0.61 -6.42
CA PHE A 68 -4.87 -1.86 -6.78
C PHE A 68 -4.85 -2.11 -8.30
N PRO A 69 -3.76 -2.69 -8.85
CA PRO A 69 -3.66 -2.98 -10.27
C PRO A 69 -4.65 -4.06 -10.72
N GLN A 70 -5.05 -4.02 -11.98
CA GLN A 70 -5.82 -5.08 -12.63
C GLN A 70 -4.87 -6.14 -13.21
N GLN A 71 -5.25 -7.42 -13.15
CA GLN A 71 -4.45 -8.52 -13.70
C GLN A 71 -4.14 -8.35 -15.19
N LYS A 72 -5.09 -7.80 -15.96
CA LYS A 72 -4.87 -7.49 -17.39
C LYS A 72 -3.71 -6.50 -17.61
N LEU A 73 -3.56 -5.51 -16.72
CA LEU A 73 -2.47 -4.53 -16.80
C LEU A 73 -1.12 -5.20 -16.49
N LEU A 74 -1.05 -6.00 -15.44
CA LEU A 74 0.16 -6.70 -15.02
C LEU A 74 0.62 -7.70 -16.08
N GLY A 75 -0.31 -8.46 -16.65
CA GLY A 75 -0.06 -9.37 -17.76
C GLY A 75 0.44 -8.64 -19.01
N LYS A 76 -0.19 -7.50 -19.38
CA LYS A 76 0.21 -6.72 -20.56
C LYS A 76 1.65 -6.22 -20.51
N TYR A 77 2.14 -5.80 -19.34
CA TYR A 77 3.48 -5.22 -19.19
C TYR A 77 4.50 -6.17 -18.55
N ASN A 78 4.17 -7.45 -18.40
CA ASN A 78 5.02 -8.47 -17.76
C ASN A 78 5.51 -8.01 -16.37
N LEU A 79 4.55 -7.75 -15.48
CA LEU A 79 4.74 -7.31 -14.09
C LEU A 79 3.97 -8.22 -13.12
N ARG A 80 4.01 -9.53 -13.35
CA ARG A 80 3.22 -10.50 -12.57
C ARG A 80 3.72 -10.67 -11.13
N GLU A 81 4.94 -10.24 -10.84
CA GLU A 81 5.53 -10.19 -9.51
C GLU A 81 4.67 -9.36 -8.53
N PHE A 82 3.90 -8.39 -9.04
CA PHE A 82 2.98 -7.57 -8.23
C PHE A 82 1.64 -8.24 -7.92
N GLU A 83 1.27 -9.35 -8.58
CA GLU A 83 -0.06 -9.95 -8.45
C GLU A 83 -0.35 -10.40 -7.02
N GLY A 84 0.56 -11.21 -6.45
CA GLY A 84 0.43 -11.74 -5.10
C GLY A 84 0.47 -10.64 -4.04
N ILE A 85 1.40 -9.69 -4.19
CA ILE A 85 1.53 -8.50 -3.35
C ILE A 85 0.24 -7.69 -3.31
N ALA A 86 -0.34 -7.39 -4.48
CA ALA A 86 -1.57 -6.60 -4.58
C ALA A 86 -2.75 -7.32 -3.93
N GLU A 87 -2.90 -8.62 -4.16
CA GLU A 87 -3.97 -9.43 -3.57
C GLU A 87 -3.83 -9.54 -2.04
N ALA A 88 -2.62 -9.77 -1.55
CA ALA A 88 -2.32 -9.89 -0.13
C ALA A 88 -2.58 -8.58 0.61
N ALA A 89 -2.07 -7.46 0.10
CA ALA A 89 -2.31 -6.14 0.69
C ALA A 89 -3.79 -5.74 0.67
N LYS A 90 -4.51 -6.05 -0.42
CA LYS A 90 -5.95 -5.78 -0.55
C LYS A 90 -6.78 -6.61 0.43
N SER A 91 -6.44 -7.88 0.61
CA SER A 91 -7.18 -8.82 1.48
C SER A 91 -6.78 -8.73 2.96
N GLY A 92 -5.66 -8.08 3.28
CA GLY A 92 -5.09 -8.07 4.62
C GLY A 92 -4.39 -9.38 5.00
N ASN A 93 -3.95 -10.16 4.02
CA ASN A 93 -3.19 -11.39 4.26
C ASN A 93 -1.70 -11.04 4.44
N ILE A 94 -1.29 -10.77 5.67
CA ILE A 94 0.08 -10.34 6.01
C ILE A 94 1.09 -11.45 5.74
N LYS A 95 0.73 -12.70 6.04
CA LYS A 95 1.57 -13.88 5.78
C LYS A 95 1.96 -13.96 4.30
N ARG A 96 0.96 -13.97 3.42
CA ARG A 96 1.18 -14.02 1.97
C ARG A 96 1.94 -12.80 1.46
N LEU A 97 1.68 -11.61 2.03
CA LEU A 97 2.42 -10.42 1.66
C LEU A 97 3.93 -10.60 1.94
N ASN A 98 4.30 -11.12 3.11
CA ASN A 98 5.70 -11.39 3.45
C ASN A 98 6.30 -12.46 2.53
N GLU A 99 5.58 -13.55 2.27
CA GLU A 99 6.02 -14.62 1.38
C GLU A 99 6.27 -14.12 -0.05
N ASP A 100 5.34 -13.35 -0.62
CA ASP A 100 5.46 -12.81 -1.97
C ASP A 100 6.54 -11.71 -2.06
N LEU A 101 6.75 -10.92 -1.00
CA LEU A 101 7.86 -9.94 -0.93
C LEU A 101 9.21 -10.65 -0.92
N GLY A 102 9.36 -11.70 -0.11
CA GLY A 102 10.58 -12.50 -0.06
C GLY A 102 10.84 -13.26 -1.36
N ARG A 103 9.79 -13.81 -1.99
CA ARG A 103 9.90 -14.56 -3.25
C ARG A 103 10.48 -13.73 -4.40
N TYR A 104 10.15 -12.44 -4.45
CA TYR A 104 10.58 -11.52 -5.52
C TYR A 104 11.53 -10.43 -5.03
N GLU A 105 12.22 -10.67 -3.91
CA GLU A 105 13.09 -9.69 -3.25
C GLU A 105 14.15 -9.12 -4.20
N ASP A 106 14.92 -9.98 -4.89
CA ASP A 106 15.96 -9.57 -5.84
C ASP A 106 15.42 -8.67 -6.97
N PHE A 107 14.22 -8.97 -7.47
CA PHE A 107 13.57 -8.18 -8.50
C PHE A 107 13.19 -6.78 -7.98
N PHE A 108 12.61 -6.70 -6.78
CA PHE A 108 12.21 -5.42 -6.20
C PHE A 108 13.40 -4.59 -5.70
N ILE A 109 14.48 -5.22 -5.23
CA ILE A 109 15.74 -4.56 -4.86
C ILE A 109 16.41 -3.99 -6.12
N SER A 110 16.54 -4.78 -7.18
CA SER A 110 17.14 -4.29 -8.44
C SER A 110 16.33 -3.15 -9.08
N CYS A 111 15.02 -3.09 -8.85
CA CYS A 111 14.17 -1.97 -9.26
C CYS A 111 14.23 -0.75 -8.31
N GLY A 112 14.78 -0.93 -7.10
CA GLY A 112 14.86 0.09 -6.05
C GLY A 112 13.53 0.42 -5.37
N ILE A 113 12.58 -0.53 -5.33
CA ILE A 113 11.23 -0.31 -4.78
C ILE A 113 10.87 -1.21 -3.59
N PHE A 114 11.76 -2.12 -3.19
CA PHE A 114 11.50 -3.06 -2.08
C PHE A 114 11.01 -2.36 -0.80
N LEU A 115 11.72 -1.31 -0.36
CA LEU A 115 11.33 -0.54 0.83
C LEU A 115 10.00 0.21 0.67
N ILE A 116 9.60 0.55 -0.56
CA ILE A 116 8.29 1.17 -0.82
C ILE A 116 7.19 0.11 -0.71
N LEU A 117 7.43 -1.11 -1.20
CA LEU A 117 6.50 -2.22 -1.08
C LEU A 117 6.34 -2.71 0.36
N GLU A 118 7.40 -2.68 1.17
CA GLU A 118 7.35 -2.97 2.61
C GLU A 118 6.31 -2.08 3.34
N LYS A 119 6.14 -0.81 2.92
CA LYS A 119 5.12 0.09 3.48
C LYS A 119 3.67 -0.40 3.26
N LEU A 120 3.43 -1.34 2.33
CA LEU A 120 2.12 -1.97 2.15
C LEU A 120 1.69 -2.81 3.34
N LYS A 121 2.61 -3.21 4.23
CA LYS A 121 2.27 -3.91 5.49
C LYS A 121 1.27 -3.08 6.31
N VAL A 122 1.43 -1.76 6.37
CA VAL A 122 0.49 -0.85 7.05
C VAL A 122 -0.92 -0.96 6.45
N ILE A 123 -1.01 -1.05 5.12
CA ILE A 123 -2.28 -1.22 4.40
C ILE A 123 -2.88 -2.60 4.68
N ALA A 124 -2.05 -3.65 4.70
CA ALA A 124 -2.47 -5.01 5.00
C ALA A 124 -3.00 -5.14 6.44
N TYR A 125 -2.30 -4.61 7.45
CA TYR A 125 -2.75 -4.56 8.84
C TYR A 125 -4.11 -3.86 8.95
N ARG A 126 -4.23 -2.66 8.36
CA ARG A 126 -5.50 -1.92 8.32
C ARG A 126 -6.62 -2.76 7.73
N ASN A 127 -6.38 -3.43 6.60
CA ASN A 127 -7.40 -4.21 5.90
C ASN A 127 -7.78 -5.49 6.66
N LEU A 128 -6.82 -6.15 7.31
CA LEU A 128 -7.08 -7.27 8.22
C LEU A 128 -8.00 -6.83 9.36
N PHE A 129 -7.63 -5.76 10.05
CA PHE A 129 -8.38 -5.26 11.20
C PHE A 129 -9.77 -4.74 10.82
N LYS A 130 -9.90 -4.15 9.62
CA LYS A 130 -11.21 -3.80 9.05
C LYS A 130 -12.10 -5.03 8.86
N ARG A 131 -11.55 -6.16 8.40
CA ARG A 131 -12.30 -7.41 8.23
C ARG A 131 -12.75 -7.97 9.58
N ILE A 132 -11.86 -7.99 10.58
CA ILE A 132 -12.19 -8.44 11.94
C ILE A 132 -13.32 -7.59 12.52
N ALA A 133 -13.22 -6.25 12.42
CA ALA A 133 -14.27 -5.35 12.87
C ALA A 133 -15.62 -5.61 12.18
N SER A 134 -15.59 -5.89 10.88
CA SER A 134 -16.79 -6.23 10.10
C SER A 134 -17.40 -7.57 10.50
N ILE A 135 -16.61 -8.53 10.97
CA ILE A 135 -17.08 -9.83 11.46
C ILE A 135 -17.72 -9.68 12.84
N LEU A 136 -17.06 -8.95 13.75
CA LEU A 136 -17.52 -8.78 15.13
C LEU A 136 -18.74 -7.86 15.25
N LYS A 137 -18.99 -6.97 14.28
CA LYS A 137 -20.18 -6.10 14.22
C LYS A 137 -20.44 -5.29 15.50
N THR A 138 -19.37 -4.86 16.17
CA THR A 138 -19.42 -4.03 17.38
C THR A 138 -18.44 -2.87 17.27
N HIS A 139 -18.71 -1.78 18.01
CA HIS A 139 -17.80 -0.64 18.12
C HIS A 139 -16.77 -0.80 19.24
N LEU A 140 -16.93 -1.83 20.08
CA LEU A 140 -16.06 -2.15 21.22
C LEU A 140 -15.31 -3.45 20.89
N LEU A 141 -14.21 -3.32 20.17
CA LEU A 141 -13.50 -4.45 19.57
C LEU A 141 -12.42 -4.97 20.54
N PRO A 142 -12.49 -6.23 21.02
CA PRO A 142 -11.48 -6.79 21.92
C PRO A 142 -10.10 -6.83 21.26
N ILE A 143 -9.06 -6.40 21.98
CA ILE A 143 -7.66 -6.45 21.48
C ILE A 143 -7.27 -7.88 21.13
N ALA A 144 -7.65 -8.85 21.96
CA ALA A 144 -7.40 -10.28 21.76
C ALA A 144 -7.83 -10.79 20.37
N ALA A 145 -8.96 -10.32 19.83
CA ALA A 145 -9.42 -10.75 18.51
C ALA A 145 -8.48 -10.32 17.38
N PHE A 146 -7.79 -9.18 17.54
CA PHE A 146 -6.74 -8.75 16.62
C PHE A 146 -5.46 -9.53 16.86
N THR A 147 -5.06 -9.76 18.11
CA THR A 147 -3.88 -10.57 18.48
C THR A 147 -3.98 -11.99 17.89
N ASP A 148 -5.12 -12.66 18.06
CA ASP A 148 -5.36 -14.00 17.51
C ASP A 148 -5.27 -14.01 15.99
N ALA A 149 -5.78 -12.96 15.33
CA ALA A 149 -5.68 -12.84 13.89
C ALA A 149 -4.24 -12.59 13.42
N LEU A 150 -3.43 -11.83 14.16
CA LEU A 150 -2.02 -11.63 13.86
C LEU A 150 -1.23 -12.94 14.02
N LYS A 151 -1.50 -13.72 15.07
CA LYS A 151 -0.94 -15.07 15.25
C LYS A 151 -1.31 -15.98 14.09
N PHE A 152 -2.58 -15.97 13.68
CA PHE A 152 -3.04 -16.72 12.52
C PHE A 152 -2.36 -16.27 11.21
N MET A 153 -1.90 -15.02 11.12
CA MET A 153 -1.10 -14.49 10.02
C MET A 153 0.41 -14.77 10.16
N GLY A 154 0.83 -15.62 11.10
CA GLY A 154 2.21 -16.06 11.27
C GLY A 154 3.08 -15.19 12.19
N MET A 155 2.48 -14.28 12.97
CA MET A 155 3.19 -13.56 14.04
C MET A 155 2.99 -14.30 15.36
N GLU A 156 3.64 -15.45 15.54
CA GLU A 156 3.35 -16.40 16.64
C GLU A 156 3.55 -15.80 18.05
N ASP A 157 4.59 -14.98 18.21
CA ASP A 157 4.97 -14.38 19.50
C ASP A 157 4.25 -13.06 19.81
N VAL A 158 3.33 -12.60 18.94
CA VAL A 158 2.66 -11.32 19.14
C VAL A 158 1.77 -11.32 20.38
N ASP A 159 1.90 -10.29 21.21
CA ASP A 159 1.09 -10.11 22.40
C ASP A 159 0.11 -8.93 22.26
N SER A 160 -0.65 -8.67 23.32
CA SER A 160 -1.62 -7.57 23.35
C SER A 160 -0.96 -6.19 23.29
N ASP A 161 0.28 -6.04 23.76
CA ASP A 161 0.99 -4.78 23.79
C ASP A 161 1.54 -4.44 22.40
N GLU A 162 2.11 -5.40 21.69
CA GLU A 162 2.49 -5.28 20.28
C GLU A 162 1.27 -5.02 19.39
N THR A 163 0.18 -5.76 19.63
CA THR A 163 -1.10 -5.53 18.92
C THR A 163 -1.60 -4.10 19.16
N SER A 164 -1.55 -3.62 20.40
CA SER A 164 -1.92 -2.25 20.78
C SER A 164 -1.03 -1.22 20.11
N CYS A 165 0.27 -1.49 19.98
CA CYS A 165 1.21 -0.63 19.26
C CYS A 165 0.85 -0.51 17.77
N ILE A 166 0.55 -1.62 17.09
CA ILE A 166 0.12 -1.60 15.69
C ILE A 166 -1.17 -0.80 15.54
N LEU A 167 -2.17 -1.05 16.40
CA LEU A 167 -3.43 -0.31 16.41
C LEU A 167 -3.21 1.19 16.65
N SER A 168 -2.33 1.56 17.58
CA SER A 168 -2.01 2.95 17.90
C SER A 168 -1.43 3.68 16.70
N ASN A 169 -0.48 3.06 15.99
CA ASN A 169 0.09 3.62 14.76
C ASN A 169 -0.97 3.81 13.67
N LEU A 170 -1.88 2.83 13.50
CA LEU A 170 -2.98 2.95 12.54
C LEU A 170 -3.99 4.05 12.92
N ILE A 171 -4.21 4.31 14.21
CA ILE A 171 -5.01 5.44 14.68
C ILE A 171 -4.30 6.77 14.39
N TYR A 172 -3.01 6.86 14.75
CA TYR A 172 -2.18 8.05 14.52
C TYR A 172 -2.15 8.43 13.03
N ASP A 173 -1.98 7.46 12.14
CA ASP A 173 -1.99 7.67 10.68
C ASP A 173 -3.38 7.95 10.09
N GLY A 174 -4.43 8.04 10.91
CA GLY A 174 -5.81 8.26 10.49
C GLY A 174 -6.43 7.09 9.70
N LYS A 175 -5.80 5.92 9.72
CA LYS A 175 -6.27 4.70 9.03
C LYS A 175 -7.40 4.02 9.78
N ILE A 176 -7.47 4.25 11.10
CA ILE A 176 -8.55 3.86 12.00
C ILE A 176 -9.01 5.09 12.77
N LYS A 177 -10.33 5.34 12.82
CA LYS A 177 -10.93 6.37 13.68
C LYS A 177 -11.41 5.73 14.97
N GLY A 178 -10.71 5.97 16.06
CA GLY A 178 -11.02 5.39 17.37
C GLY A 178 -9.95 5.69 18.41
N TYR A 179 -10.03 5.02 19.56
CA TYR A 179 -9.04 5.07 20.62
C TYR A 179 -8.91 3.71 21.32
N LEU A 180 -7.80 3.48 22.01
CA LEU A 180 -7.57 2.29 22.82
C LEU A 180 -8.03 2.53 24.26
N ALA A 181 -8.95 1.69 24.72
CA ALA A 181 -9.39 1.63 26.11
C ALA A 181 -8.54 0.57 26.83
N HIS A 182 -7.34 0.96 27.27
CA HIS A 182 -6.31 0.06 27.78
C HIS A 182 -6.77 -0.82 28.95
N GLN A 183 -7.47 -0.24 29.93
CA GLN A 183 -7.97 -0.99 31.10
C GLN A 183 -8.97 -2.09 30.69
N GLN A 184 -9.78 -1.84 29.67
CA GLN A 184 -10.79 -2.77 29.18
C GLN A 184 -10.25 -3.72 28.10
N GLN A 185 -9.01 -3.53 27.65
CA GLN A 185 -8.39 -4.25 26.53
C GLN A 185 -9.26 -4.22 25.25
N LYS A 186 -9.72 -3.01 24.87
CA LYS A 186 -10.57 -2.81 23.70
C LYS A 186 -10.11 -1.64 22.83
N LEU A 187 -10.26 -1.80 21.53
CA LEU A 187 -10.31 -0.72 20.56
C LEU A 187 -11.75 -0.21 20.46
N VAL A 188 -11.96 1.07 20.77
CA VAL A 188 -13.24 1.74 20.60
C VAL A 188 -13.21 2.51 19.29
N VAL A 189 -14.00 2.07 18.30
CA VAL A 189 -14.03 2.69 16.97
C VAL A 189 -15.22 3.62 16.79
N SER A 190 -15.06 4.61 15.90
CA SER A 190 -16.13 5.51 15.48
C SER A 190 -17.34 4.73 14.96
N LYS A 191 -18.54 5.17 15.34
CA LYS A 191 -19.79 4.64 14.77
C LYS A 191 -19.95 5.01 13.29
N VAL A 192 -19.33 6.12 12.88
CA VAL A 192 -19.35 6.62 11.51
C VAL A 192 -17.97 6.40 10.90
N GLN A 193 -17.89 5.52 9.92
CA GLN A 193 -16.70 5.33 9.09
C GLN A 193 -15.40 5.06 9.89
N ALA A 194 -15.43 4.03 10.75
CA ALA A 194 -14.28 3.58 11.55
C ALA A 194 -12.98 3.37 10.75
N PHE A 195 -13.10 2.97 9.48
CA PHE A 195 -11.97 2.75 8.57
C PHE A 195 -12.15 3.64 7.32
N PRO A 196 -11.59 4.86 7.30
CA PRO A 196 -11.70 5.78 6.17
C PRO A 196 -11.09 5.20 4.89
N PRO A 197 -11.56 5.58 3.69
CA PRO A 197 -10.87 5.29 2.43
C PRO A 197 -9.38 5.66 2.52
N LEU A 198 -8.55 4.83 1.88
CA LEU A 198 -7.11 5.05 1.80
C LEU A 198 -6.79 6.21 0.85
#